data_AF-A0A533TW99-F1
#
_entry.id   AF-A0A533TW99-F1
#
_cell.length_a   1.000
_cell.length_b   1.000
_cell.length_c   1.000
_cell.angle_alpha   90.00
_cell.angle_beta   90.00
_cell.angle_gamma   90.00
#
_symmetry.space_group_name_H-M   'P 1'
#
loop_
_entity.id
_entity.type
_entity.pdbx_description
1 polymer ?
#
loop_
_entity_poly.entity_id
_entity_poly.type
_entity_poly.pdbx_seq_one_letter_code
_entity_poly.pdbx_strand_id
1 'polypeptide(L)'
;MLHLEELRAEIKGEFFLREELKKHGVKKVDAVADVIIKPAGKKELIKLMHLLHKSGYPHLVINSKGRIVIPEKHFHGVVVISEPKK
;
A
#
# COMPACT_ATOMS: atom_id res chain seq x y z
N MET A 1 8.34 0.68 -16.81
CA MET A 1 7.08 0.13 -16.27
C MET A 1 7.44 -0.61 -15.00
N LEU A 2 6.91 -0.22 -13.84
CA LEU A 2 7.19 -0.94 -12.60
C LEU A 2 6.37 -2.22 -12.60
N HIS A 3 7.00 -3.39 -12.73
CA HIS A 3 6.28 -4.65 -12.62
C HIS A 3 6.05 -4.98 -11.15
N LEU A 4 4.80 -5.29 -10.81
CA LEU A 4 4.41 -5.68 -9.46
C LEU A 4 5.23 -6.88 -8.94
N GLU A 5 5.71 -7.70 -9.85
CA GLU A 5 6.57 -8.85 -9.62
C GLU A 5 7.96 -8.45 -9.12
N GLU A 6 8.54 -7.36 -9.64
CA GLU A 6 9.82 -6.82 -9.14
C GLU A 6 9.66 -6.27 -7.73
N LEU A 7 8.56 -5.56 -7.45
CA LEU A 7 8.25 -5.09 -6.10
C LEU A 7 8.12 -6.25 -5.12
N ARG A 8 7.44 -7.33 -5.51
CA ARG A 8 7.30 -8.54 -4.69
C ARG A 8 8.63 -9.25 -4.44
N ALA A 9 9.54 -9.23 -5.41
CA ALA A 9 10.86 -9.83 -5.28
C ALA A 9 11.82 -8.98 -4.44
N GLU A 10 11.73 -7.65 -4.53
CA GLU A 10 12.64 -6.72 -3.87
C GLU A 10 12.22 -6.26 -2.47
N ILE A 11 10.91 -6.30 -2.17
CA ILE A 11 10.34 -5.84 -0.91
C ILE A 11 9.75 -7.03 -0.16
N LYS A 12 10.26 -7.28 1.04
CA LYS A 12 9.71 -8.23 2.00
C LYS A 12 8.50 -7.61 2.69
N GLY A 13 7.35 -8.24 2.52
CA GLY A 13 6.09 -7.78 3.09
C GLY A 13 4.91 -8.63 2.66
N GLU A 14 3.72 -8.23 3.09
CA GLU A 14 2.46 -8.81 2.61
C GLU A 14 1.93 -7.96 1.46
N PHE A 15 1.57 -8.62 0.36
CA PHE A 15 1.06 -7.97 -0.85
C PHE A 15 -0.32 -8.52 -1.16
N PHE A 16 -1.29 -7.63 -1.20
CA PHE A 16 -2.68 -7.93 -1.52
C PHE A 16 -3.04 -7.21 -2.81
N LEU A 17 -3.79 -7.88 -3.67
CA LEU A 17 -4.16 -7.40 -4.99
C LEU A 17 -5.68 -7.29 -5.07
N ARG A 18 -6.17 -6.14 -5.53
CA ARG A 18 -7.62 -5.84 -5.65
C ARG A 18 -8.39 -6.20 -4.38
N GLU A 19 -7.86 -5.76 -3.24
CA GLU A 19 -8.44 -6.07 -1.93
C GLU A 19 -9.02 -4.83 -1.25
N GLU A 20 -9.95 -5.04 -0.33
CA GLU A 20 -10.62 -3.97 0.41
C GLU A 20 -9.74 -3.46 1.55
N LEU A 21 -9.53 -2.15 1.63
CA LEU A 21 -8.70 -1.52 2.67
C LEU A 21 -9.23 -1.78 4.09
N LYS A 22 -10.54 -1.98 4.22
CA LYS A 22 -11.24 -2.32 5.47
C LYS A 22 -10.75 -3.64 6.09
N LYS A 23 -10.42 -4.64 5.26
CA LYS A 23 -9.90 -5.94 5.71
C LYS A 23 -8.48 -5.84 6.29
N HIS A 24 -7.77 -4.76 6.00
CA HIS A 24 -6.39 -4.57 6.40
C HIS A 24 -6.17 -3.61 7.57
N GLY A 25 -7.24 -3.23 8.28
CA GLY A 25 -7.16 -2.40 9.49
C GLY A 25 -7.40 -0.91 9.26
N VAL A 26 -7.72 -0.49 8.04
CA VAL A 26 -8.06 0.92 7.75
C VAL A 26 -9.52 1.17 8.12
N LYS A 27 -9.74 1.66 9.34
CA LYS A 27 -11.09 1.97 9.84
C LYS A 27 -11.70 3.11 9.04
N LYS A 28 -12.94 2.92 8.57
CA LYS A 28 -13.77 3.89 7.81
C LYS A 28 -13.39 4.13 6.34
N VAL A 29 -12.53 3.30 5.74
CA VAL A 29 -12.30 3.33 4.29
C VAL A 29 -13.04 2.17 3.64
N ASP A 30 -14.11 2.49 2.93
CA ASP A 30 -14.92 1.55 2.15
C ASP A 30 -14.46 1.63 0.68
N ALA A 31 -13.20 1.28 0.44
CA ALA A 31 -12.59 1.35 -0.88
C ALA A 31 -11.70 0.14 -1.18
N VAL A 32 -11.72 -0.27 -2.44
CA VAL A 32 -10.84 -1.30 -3.02
C VAL A 32 -9.58 -0.62 -3.54
N ALA A 33 -8.42 -1.24 -3.34
CA ALA A 33 -7.17 -0.78 -3.94
C ALA A 33 -6.64 -1.85 -4.90
N ASP A 34 -6.12 -1.43 -6.06
CA ASP A 34 -5.48 -2.34 -7.00
C ASP A 34 -4.33 -3.11 -6.34
N VAL A 35 -3.54 -2.44 -5.51
CA VAL A 35 -2.40 -3.03 -4.79
C VAL A 35 -2.35 -2.50 -3.37
N ILE A 36 -2.21 -3.40 -2.40
CA ILE A 36 -1.95 -3.05 -1.00
C ILE A 36 -0.64 -3.73 -0.59
N ILE A 37 0.27 -2.95 -0.02
CA ILE A 37 1.58 -3.42 0.42
C ILE A 37 1.74 -3.13 1.91
N LYS A 38 2.01 -4.17 2.69
CA LYS A 38 2.42 -4.10 4.08
C LYS A 38 3.90 -4.45 4.19
N PRO A 39 4.81 -3.47 4.16
CA PRO A 39 6.23 -3.73 4.32
C PRO A 39 6.50 -4.38 5.69
N ALA A 40 7.39 -5.37 5.72
CA ALA A 40 7.73 -6.09 6.95
C ALA A 40 8.42 -5.20 8.01
N GLY A 41 8.92 -4.03 7.63
CA GLY A 41 9.52 -3.08 8.55
C GLY A 41 9.91 -1.76 7.90
N LYS A 42 10.55 -0.89 8.70
CA LYS A 42 10.91 0.48 8.29
C LYS A 42 11.88 0.54 7.12
N LYS A 43 12.86 -0.38 7.05
CA LYS A 43 13.81 -0.45 5.92
C LYS A 43 13.09 -0.72 4.60
N GLU A 44 12.19 -1.70 4.61
CA GLU A 44 11.38 -2.08 3.46
C GLU A 44 10.43 -0.96 3.04
N LEU A 45 9.82 -0.26 4.00
CA LEU A 45 8.98 0.91 3.73
C LEU A 45 9.77 2.00 2.99
N ILE A 46 10.97 2.35 3.47
CA ILE A 46 11.81 3.37 2.83
C ILE A 46 12.20 2.94 1.42
N LYS A 47 12.59 1.67 1.24
CA LYS A 47 12.95 1.12 -0.07
C LYS A 47 11.76 1.15 -1.04
N LEU A 48 10.59 0.73 -0.58
CA LEU A 48 9.33 0.75 -1.34
C LEU A 48 8.96 2.18 -1.76
N MET A 49 9.02 3.15 -0.84
CA MET A 49 8.75 4.55 -1.17
C MET A 49 9.73 5.07 -2.24
N HIS A 50 11.01 4.70 -2.15
CA HIS A 50 12.00 5.11 -3.14
C HIS A 50 11.69 4.55 -4.54
N LEU A 51 11.29 3.28 -4.62
CA LEU A 51 10.91 2.63 -5.87
C LEU A 51 9.64 3.24 -6.48
N LEU A 52 8.61 3.45 -5.65
CA LEU A 52 7.34 4.06 -6.08
C LEU A 52 7.55 5.50 -6.57
N HIS A 53 8.36 6.28 -5.86
CA HIS A 53 8.69 7.64 -6.24
C HIS A 53 9.50 7.68 -7.54
N LYS A 54 10.52 6.82 -7.69
CA LYS A 54 11.35 6.74 -8.89
C LYS A 54 10.55 6.35 -10.14
N SER A 55 9.53 5.51 -9.98
CA SER A 55 8.66 5.13 -11.09
C SER A 55 7.49 6.08 -11.35
N GLY A 56 7.28 7.09 -10.51
CA GLY A 56 6.13 7.99 -10.63
C GLY A 56 4.78 7.28 -10.48
N TYR A 57 4.75 6.13 -9.79
CA TYR A 57 3.51 5.36 -9.63
C TYR A 57 2.62 6.05 -8.58
N PRO A 58 1.32 6.25 -8.86
CA PRO A 58 0.39 6.81 -7.88
C PRO A 58 0.34 5.89 -6.66
N HIS A 59 0.74 6.43 -5.51
CA HIS A 59 0.78 5.69 -4.27
C HIS A 59 0.26 6.52 -3.10
N LEU A 60 -0.29 5.83 -2.11
CA LEU A 60 -0.91 6.42 -0.95
C LEU A 60 -0.40 5.69 0.29
N VAL A 61 0.12 6.43 1.27
CA VAL A 61 0.57 5.84 2.53
C VAL A 61 -0.54 6.02 3.57
N ILE A 62 -1.01 4.92 4.14
CA ILE A 62 -2.05 4.90 5.16
C ILE A 62 -1.47 4.33 6.46
N ASN A 63 -1.81 4.99 7.56
CA ASN A 63 -1.68 4.43 8.90
C ASN A 63 -3.07 4.04 9.39
N SER A 64 -3.21 2.95 10.15
CA SER A 64 -4.49 2.52 10.77
C SER A 64 -5.15 3.59 11.63
N LYS A 65 -4.36 4.53 12.18
CA LYS A 65 -4.88 5.70 12.91
C LYS A 65 -5.30 6.87 12.00
N GLY A 66 -4.84 6.89 10.75
CA GLY A 66 -5.19 7.91 9.76
C GLY A 66 -6.64 7.75 9.30
N ARG A 67 -7.34 8.87 9.14
CA ARG A 67 -8.67 8.90 8.50
C ARG A 67 -8.48 9.33 7.06
N ILE A 68 -8.84 8.46 6.13
CA ILE A 68 -8.83 8.74 4.69
C ILE A 68 -10.24 8.50 4.17
N VAL A 69 -10.66 9.28 3.18
CA VAL A 69 -11.93 9.10 2.48
C VAL A 69 -11.58 9.00 1.00
N ILE A 70 -11.92 7.87 0.39
CA ILE A 70 -11.79 7.66 -1.05
C ILE A 70 -13.22 7.77 -1.61
N PRO A 71 -13.58 8.89 -2.26
CA PRO A 71 -14.95 9.13 -2.70
C PRO A 71 -15.42 8.12 -3.74
N GLU A 72 -14.54 7.68 -4.64
CA GLU A 72 -14.85 6.77 -5.74
C GLU A 72 -14.87 5.28 -5.35
N LYS A 73 -14.64 4.97 -4.06
CA LYS A 73 -14.56 3.60 -3.51
C LYS A 73 -13.57 2.66 -4.23
N HIS A 74 -12.74 3.20 -5.11
CA HIS A 74 -11.67 2.50 -5.79
C HIS A 74 -10.45 3.42 -5.86
N PHE A 75 -9.30 2.92 -5.43
CA PHE A 75 -8.02 3.58 -5.60
C PHE A 75 -7.18 2.85 -6.65
N HIS A 76 -6.99 3.51 -7.79
CA HIS A 76 -6.12 3.05 -8.85
C HIS A 76 -4.67 3.42 -8.53
N GLY A 77 -3.96 2.49 -7.88
CA GLY A 77 -2.59 2.70 -7.46
C GLY A 77 -2.17 1.78 -6.32
N VAL A 78 -1.05 2.14 -5.70
CA VAL A 78 -0.45 1.36 -4.61
C VAL A 78 -0.78 1.99 -3.26
N VAL A 79 -1.44 1.23 -2.39
CA VAL A 79 -1.67 1.62 -1.01
C VAL A 79 -0.62 0.97 -0.11
N VAL A 80 0.16 1.78 0.59
CA VAL A 80 1.19 1.31 1.53
C VAL A 80 0.67 1.48 2.95
N ILE A 81 0.58 0.39 3.71
CA ILE A 81 0.16 0.45 5.11
C ILE A 81 1.41 0.49 5.99
N SER A 82 1.64 1.63 6.66
CA SER A 82 2.87 1.90 7.41
C SER A 82 2.90 1.31 8.83
N GLU A 83 1.93 0.47 9.20
CA GLU A 83 1.92 -0.15 10.52
C GLU A 83 2.90 -1.33 10.58
N PRO A 84 3.85 -1.35 11.53
CA PRO A 84 4.55 -2.58 11.84
C PRO A 84 3.53 -3.56 12.47
N LYS A 85 3.49 -4.81 11.99
CA LYS A 85 2.92 -5.90 12.79
C LYS A 85 3.64 -5.87 14.14
N LYS A 86 2.87 -5.65 15.19
CA LYS A 86 3.34 -5.72 16.58
C LYS A 86 3.64 -7.16 16.95
#